data_AF-A0A2D0L4L6-F1
#
_entry.id   AF-A0A2D0L4L6-F1
#
_cell.length_a   1.000
_cell.length_b   1.000
_cell.length_c   1.000
_cell.angle_alpha   90.00
_cell.angle_beta   90.00
_cell.angle_gamma   90.00
#
_symmetry.space_group_name_H-M   'P 1'
#
loop_
_entity.id
_entity.type
_entity.pdbx_description
1 polymer ?
#
loop_
_entity_poly.entity_id
_entity_poly.type
_entity_poly.pdbx_seq_one_letter_code
_entity_poly.pdbx_strand_id
1 'polypeptide(L)'
;MLNVVLRDLRIFPVSDTGELPESLPAPGEDAIDPELFLFCSSGEQGILQQRKVSEWMSKGSRQQLRPQCAFVSMACASWYAAILEFERSPFHTAELWVLETSSSFVQERLDSAGLGKGGEGLQAKPGIARMVVHKCQPQEGDIVLSACSLFAKPPGLRGTELLVRRYGEWLDVNSTAHQSADWVSFSIATGWSAHLWAGLFCWFPEVMSRLKQRPSMETDVCHLLAMKPVHELHRELRRPLAHPLIITTLAAGGRVGCIVVHSHISPAEAASEPKVYRPVLVPPHPIRNGYMPDYCDPQYRYADNQYFLTELSSNDLDLSVPLHME
;
A
#
# COMPACT_ATOMS: atom_id res chain seq x y z
N MET A 1 -23.43 -0.75 -6.98
CA MET A 1 -22.18 -0.66 -6.19
C MET A 1 -21.28 0.36 -6.89
N LEU A 2 -20.55 1.20 -6.16
CA LEU A 2 -19.63 2.19 -6.74
C LEU A 2 -18.25 1.55 -6.88
N ASN A 3 -17.55 1.84 -7.97
CA ASN A 3 -16.17 1.38 -8.20
C ASN A 3 -15.17 2.42 -7.68
N VAL A 4 -14.00 1.97 -7.24
CA VAL A 4 -12.88 2.87 -6.94
C VAL A 4 -12.17 3.21 -8.25
N VAL A 5 -12.27 4.48 -8.65
CA VAL A 5 -11.67 5.00 -9.87
C VAL A 5 -10.49 5.89 -9.53
N LEU A 6 -9.35 5.62 -10.14
CA LEU A 6 -8.16 6.45 -10.07
C LEU A 6 -8.34 7.72 -10.92
N ARG A 7 -8.18 8.89 -10.32
CA ARG A 7 -8.31 10.20 -10.97
C ARG A 7 -6.99 10.92 -11.21
N ASP A 8 -6.05 10.77 -10.29
CA ASP A 8 -4.71 11.35 -10.42
C ASP A 8 -3.68 10.46 -9.69
N LEU A 9 -2.46 10.41 -10.23
CA LEU A 9 -1.33 9.69 -9.65
C LEU A 9 -0.05 10.48 -9.91
N ARG A 10 0.61 10.92 -8.85
CA ARG A 10 1.87 11.66 -8.93
C ARG A 10 2.90 11.06 -7.98
N ILE A 11 4.14 10.99 -8.45
CA ILE A 11 5.29 10.54 -7.66
C ILE A 11 6.27 11.71 -7.55
N PHE A 12 6.65 12.01 -6.31
CA PHE A 12 7.58 13.05 -5.95
C PHE A 12 8.88 12.39 -5.45
N PRO A 13 9.98 12.50 -6.21
CA PRO A 13 11.25 11.91 -5.80
C PRO A 13 11.77 12.64 -4.55
N VAL A 14 12.10 11.89 -3.51
CA VAL A 14 12.67 12.41 -2.27
C VAL A 14 14.17 12.20 -2.31
N SER A 15 14.95 13.15 -1.81
CA SER A 15 16.40 12.96 -1.71
C SER A 15 16.75 11.85 -0.71
N ASP A 16 17.93 11.25 -0.85
CA ASP A 16 18.42 10.27 0.12
C ASP A 16 18.56 10.86 1.55
N THR A 17 18.66 12.20 1.66
CA THR A 17 18.69 12.94 2.93
C THR A 17 17.32 13.17 3.56
N GLY A 18 16.23 12.73 2.91
CA GLY A 18 14.87 12.93 3.40
C GLY A 18 14.38 14.38 3.31
N GLU A 19 14.95 15.18 2.40
CA GLU A 19 14.40 16.51 2.09
C GLU A 19 13.11 16.34 1.27
N LEU A 20 12.05 17.04 1.71
CA LEU A 20 10.82 17.10 0.94
C LEU A 20 11.05 17.96 -0.31
N PRO A 21 10.54 17.56 -1.48
CA PRO A 21 10.66 18.35 -2.70
C PRO A 21 10.00 19.72 -2.54
N GLU A 22 10.62 20.78 -3.07
CA GLU A 22 10.02 22.13 -3.07
C GLU A 22 8.69 22.17 -3.83
N SER A 23 8.54 21.29 -4.83
CA SER A 23 7.34 21.14 -5.64
C SER A 23 6.26 20.25 -5.00
N LEU A 24 6.47 19.75 -3.78
CA LEU A 24 5.51 18.90 -3.10
C LEU A 24 4.29 19.74 -2.65
N PRO A 25 3.10 19.51 -3.23
CA PRO A 25 1.91 20.26 -2.84
C PRO A 25 1.50 19.92 -1.41
N ALA A 26 0.84 20.84 -0.72
CA ALA A 26 0.22 20.55 0.57
C ALA A 26 -0.91 19.51 0.40
N PRO A 27 -1.23 18.70 1.42
CA PRO A 27 -2.40 17.83 1.36
C PRO A 27 -3.68 18.64 1.06
N GLY A 28 -4.46 18.20 0.07
CA GLY A 28 -5.65 18.93 -0.39
C GLY A 28 -5.39 20.06 -1.37
N GLU A 29 -4.13 20.42 -1.65
CA GLU A 29 -3.81 21.37 -2.71
C GLU A 29 -4.09 20.72 -4.07
N ASP A 30 -4.76 21.45 -4.95
CA ASP A 30 -5.26 21.01 -6.27
C ASP A 30 -6.24 19.80 -6.24
N ALA A 31 -6.66 19.31 -5.07
CA ALA A 31 -7.73 18.32 -4.97
C ALA A 31 -9.09 19.01 -5.01
N ILE A 32 -10.02 18.47 -5.79
CA ILE A 32 -11.43 18.90 -5.72
C ILE A 32 -12.05 18.22 -4.51
N ASP A 33 -12.23 18.97 -3.42
CA ASP A 33 -12.97 18.63 -2.20
C ASP A 33 -12.84 17.16 -1.73
N PRO A 34 -11.63 16.72 -1.34
CA PRO A 34 -11.44 15.39 -0.78
C PRO A 34 -12.20 15.27 0.55
N GLU A 35 -13.01 14.23 0.72
CA GLU A 35 -13.68 13.97 2.00
C GLU A 35 -12.76 13.25 3.00
N LEU A 36 -11.75 12.55 2.50
CA LEU A 36 -10.81 11.74 3.28
C LEU A 36 -9.36 11.91 2.82
N PHE A 37 -8.47 12.13 3.78
CA PHE A 37 -7.02 12.00 3.64
C PHE A 37 -6.54 10.71 4.29
N LEU A 38 -5.91 9.85 3.49
CA LEU A 38 -5.28 8.63 3.96
C LEU A 38 -3.77 8.72 3.77
N PHE A 39 -3.04 8.75 4.87
CA PHE A 39 -1.59 8.67 4.87
C PHE A 39 -1.17 7.22 5.14
N CYS A 40 -0.11 6.76 4.49
CA CYS A 40 0.40 5.41 4.73
C CYS A 40 1.92 5.36 4.51
N SER A 41 2.60 4.46 5.22
CA SER A 41 4.05 4.28 5.13
C SER A 41 4.42 2.88 5.56
N SER A 42 5.55 2.36 5.07
CA SER A 42 6.17 1.17 5.65
C SER A 42 6.79 1.43 7.03
N GLY A 43 7.18 2.68 7.31
CA GLY A 43 7.75 3.14 8.59
C GLY A 43 6.74 3.36 9.72
N GLU A 44 5.47 3.03 9.48
CA GLU A 44 4.33 3.23 10.39
C GLU A 44 4.08 4.70 10.77
N GLN A 45 3.27 4.96 11.79
CA GLN A 45 2.88 6.32 12.22
C GLN A 45 4.06 7.21 12.63
N GLY A 46 5.26 6.64 12.82
CA GLY A 46 6.46 7.36 13.25
C GLY A 46 6.98 8.29 12.16
N ILE A 47 6.60 8.03 10.90
CA ILE A 47 6.86 8.94 9.80
C ILE A 47 6.24 10.33 10.03
N LEU A 48 5.09 10.38 10.69
CA LEU A 48 4.37 11.63 10.98
C LEU A 48 5.07 12.47 12.06
N GLN A 49 5.94 11.85 12.85
CA GLN A 49 6.72 12.52 13.91
C GLN A 49 7.98 13.17 13.33
N GLN A 50 8.34 12.89 12.08
CA GLN A 50 9.43 13.58 11.41
C GLN A 50 9.04 15.04 11.17
N ARG A 51 9.82 15.97 11.73
CA ARG A 51 9.55 17.41 11.71
C ARG A 51 9.10 17.95 10.35
N LYS A 52 9.76 17.54 9.26
CA LYS A 52 9.42 18.03 7.91
C LYS A 52 8.06 17.52 7.44
N VAL A 53 7.73 16.27 7.74
CA VAL A 53 6.45 15.65 7.39
C VAL A 53 5.32 16.31 8.18
N SER A 54 5.49 16.48 9.50
CA SER A 54 4.50 17.17 10.32
C SER A 54 4.30 18.64 9.90
N GLU A 55 5.39 19.38 9.66
CA GLU A 55 5.34 20.76 9.14
C GLU A 55 4.60 20.81 7.80
N TRP A 56 4.89 19.88 6.87
CA TRP A 56 4.20 19.80 5.58
C TRP A 56 2.71 19.48 5.72
N MET A 57 2.34 18.49 6.55
CA MET A 57 0.95 18.13 6.78
C MET A 57 0.13 19.28 7.40
N SER A 58 0.76 20.09 8.27
CA SER A 58 0.10 21.25 8.88
C SER A 58 -0.34 22.30 7.86
N LYS A 59 0.30 22.37 6.68
CA LYS A 59 -0.04 23.32 5.61
C LYS A 59 -1.43 23.04 5.01
N GLY A 60 -1.82 21.76 4.90
CA GLY A 60 -3.11 21.35 4.32
C GLY A 60 -4.33 21.63 5.20
N SER A 61 -4.13 21.75 6.51
CA SER A 61 -5.21 21.89 7.53
C SER A 61 -5.94 23.25 7.55
N ARG A 62 -5.64 24.14 6.58
CA ARG A 62 -6.16 25.52 6.51
C ARG A 62 -7.41 25.69 5.65
N GLN A 63 -7.97 24.63 5.06
CA GLN A 63 -9.19 24.68 4.26
C GLN A 63 -10.47 24.70 5.13
N GLN A 64 -11.56 25.31 4.63
CA GLN A 64 -12.80 25.58 5.38
C GLN A 64 -13.62 24.33 5.71
N LEU A 65 -13.56 23.30 4.86
CA LEU A 65 -14.04 21.94 5.17
C LEU A 65 -12.81 21.12 5.52
N ARG A 66 -12.81 20.49 6.70
CA ARG A 66 -11.72 19.61 7.12
C ARG A 66 -12.05 18.18 6.71
N PRO A 67 -11.32 17.60 5.75
CA PRO A 67 -11.45 16.18 5.43
C PRO A 67 -11.14 15.33 6.67
N GLN A 68 -11.73 14.14 6.76
CA GLN A 68 -11.28 13.18 7.76
C GLN A 68 -9.83 12.79 7.45
N CYS A 69 -8.97 12.71 8.46
CA CYS A 69 -7.58 12.28 8.28
C CYS A 69 -7.35 10.97 9.01
N ALA A 70 -6.69 10.02 8.35
CA ALA A 70 -6.24 8.81 9.00
C ALA A 70 -4.87 8.36 8.47
N PHE A 71 -4.15 7.64 9.31
CA PHE A 71 -2.94 6.93 8.96
C PHE A 71 -3.21 5.43 8.93
N VAL A 72 -2.81 4.78 7.84
CA VAL A 72 -2.95 3.35 7.65
C VAL A 72 -1.57 2.71 7.58
N SER A 73 -1.36 1.67 8.38
CA SER A 73 -0.08 0.95 8.43
C SER A 73 -0.27 -0.54 8.18
N MET A 74 0.55 -1.07 7.29
CA MET A 74 0.78 -2.48 7.05
C MET A 74 2.11 -2.71 6.30
N ALA A 75 3.24 -2.25 6.87
CA ALA A 75 4.59 -2.36 6.29
C ALA A 75 4.62 -2.04 4.78
N CYS A 76 5.26 -2.87 3.95
CA CYS A 76 5.31 -2.66 2.48
C CYS A 76 3.94 -2.84 1.78
N ALA A 77 2.91 -3.30 2.50
CA ALA A 77 1.54 -3.42 1.99
C ALA A 77 0.62 -2.28 2.48
N SER A 78 1.16 -1.22 3.10
CA SER A 78 0.39 -0.07 3.61
C SER A 78 -0.47 0.61 2.54
N TRP A 79 -0.02 0.67 1.28
CA TRP A 79 -0.84 1.23 0.18
C TRP A 79 -2.11 0.40 -0.08
N TYR A 80 -2.00 -0.93 -0.12
CA TYR A 80 -3.18 -1.80 -0.28
C TYR A 80 -4.15 -1.62 0.89
N ALA A 81 -3.63 -1.53 2.11
CA ALA A 81 -4.43 -1.25 3.29
C ALA A 81 -5.17 0.09 3.19
N ALA A 82 -4.54 1.14 2.66
CA ALA A 82 -5.19 2.42 2.41
C ALA A 82 -6.31 2.31 1.35
N ILE A 83 -6.12 1.52 0.28
CA ILE A 83 -7.20 1.23 -0.67
C ILE A 83 -8.37 0.51 0.02
N LEU A 84 -8.09 -0.51 0.84
CA LEU A 84 -9.14 -1.25 1.57
C LEU A 84 -9.88 -0.34 2.55
N GLU A 85 -9.18 0.55 3.25
CA GLU A 85 -9.80 1.53 4.14
C GLU A 85 -10.68 2.50 3.37
N PHE A 86 -10.20 3.00 2.22
CA PHE A 86 -11.03 3.82 1.37
C PHE A 86 -12.26 3.05 0.89
N GLU A 87 -12.13 1.83 0.34
CA GLU A 87 -13.23 0.97 -0.10
C GLU A 87 -14.31 0.82 0.98
N ARG A 88 -13.89 0.57 2.23
CA ARG A 88 -14.76 0.39 3.40
C ARG A 88 -15.42 1.66 3.91
N SER A 89 -14.74 2.80 3.80
CA SER A 89 -15.20 4.07 4.37
C SER A 89 -16.54 4.53 3.77
N PRO A 90 -17.30 5.43 4.43
CA PRO A 90 -18.50 6.02 3.84
C PRO A 90 -18.20 7.10 2.78
N PHE A 91 -16.93 7.51 2.64
CA PHE A 91 -16.51 8.61 1.78
C PHE A 91 -16.45 8.21 0.30
N HIS A 92 -16.70 9.19 -0.57
CA HIS A 92 -16.71 9.04 -2.02
C HIS A 92 -15.46 9.59 -2.67
N THR A 93 -14.79 10.57 -2.07
CA THR A 93 -13.51 11.10 -2.56
C THR A 93 -12.42 10.93 -1.51
N ALA A 94 -11.25 10.49 -1.95
CA ALA A 94 -10.07 10.45 -1.08
C ALA A 94 -8.79 10.83 -1.79
N GLU A 95 -7.90 11.44 -1.02
CA GLU A 95 -6.51 11.67 -1.41
C GLU A 95 -5.61 10.80 -0.53
N LEU A 96 -4.86 9.93 -1.19
CA LEU A 96 -3.98 8.95 -0.59
C LEU A 96 -2.55 9.41 -0.74
N TRP A 97 -1.83 9.43 0.37
CA TRP A 97 -0.43 9.79 0.46
C TRP A 97 0.39 8.59 0.92
N VAL A 98 1.33 8.16 0.08
CA VAL A 98 2.33 7.16 0.46
C VAL A 98 3.61 7.91 0.80
N LEU A 99 4.09 7.74 2.03
CA LEU A 99 5.22 8.48 2.58
C LEU A 99 6.34 7.51 2.94
N GLU A 100 7.46 7.57 2.24
CA GLU A 100 8.68 6.85 2.59
C GLU A 100 9.81 7.88 2.73
N THR A 101 9.94 8.48 3.91
CA THR A 101 10.93 9.56 4.15
C THR A 101 11.93 9.21 5.25
N SER A 102 13.17 9.60 4.96
CA SER A 102 14.44 9.08 5.46
C SER A 102 14.63 7.56 5.29
N SER A 103 15.53 7.19 4.37
CA SER A 103 16.01 5.81 4.20
C SER A 103 16.59 5.24 5.51
N SER A 104 17.20 6.07 6.35
CA SER A 104 17.72 5.64 7.65
C SER A 104 16.61 5.24 8.63
N PHE A 105 15.50 5.99 8.65
CA PHE A 105 14.37 5.69 9.52
C PHE A 105 13.71 4.38 9.10
N VAL A 106 13.43 4.22 7.80
CA VAL A 106 12.89 2.95 7.28
C VAL A 106 13.86 1.80 7.57
N GLN A 107 15.16 2.00 7.34
CA GLN A 107 16.16 0.97 7.62
C GLN A 107 16.19 0.59 9.10
N GLU A 108 16.09 1.54 10.02
CA GLU A 108 15.98 1.27 11.45
C GLU A 108 14.75 0.39 11.75
N ARG A 109 13.59 0.70 11.14
CA ARG A 109 12.38 -0.11 11.33
C ARG A 109 12.54 -1.53 10.76
N LEU A 110 13.23 -1.68 9.64
CA LEU A 110 13.58 -2.99 9.08
C LEU A 110 14.54 -3.74 10.01
N ASP A 111 15.58 -3.07 10.52
CA ASP A 111 16.56 -3.62 11.47
C ASP A 111 15.84 -4.10 12.76
N SER A 112 14.95 -3.28 13.34
CA SER A 112 14.15 -3.64 14.51
C SER A 112 13.17 -4.79 14.24
N ALA A 113 12.66 -4.91 13.02
CA ALA A 113 11.84 -6.06 12.61
C ALA A 113 12.67 -7.33 12.33
N GLY A 114 14.00 -7.26 12.41
CA GLY A 114 14.91 -8.36 12.05
C GLY A 114 15.01 -8.61 10.54
N LEU A 115 14.59 -7.64 9.73
CA LEU A 115 14.63 -7.68 8.26
C LEU A 115 15.81 -6.86 7.69
N GLY A 116 16.52 -6.11 8.52
CA GLY A 116 17.62 -5.23 8.16
C GLY A 116 18.94 -5.52 8.90
N LYS A 117 20.07 -5.24 8.23
CA LYS A 117 21.48 -5.58 8.55
C LYS A 117 21.70 -6.95 9.25
N GLY A 118 20.89 -7.95 8.87
CA GLY A 118 20.98 -9.34 9.33
C GLY A 118 20.40 -10.36 8.35
N GLY A 119 20.31 -10.08 7.05
CA GLY A 119 19.70 -11.02 6.09
C GLY A 119 19.99 -10.82 4.61
N GLU A 120 19.60 -9.71 3.99
CA GLU A 120 19.41 -9.71 2.51
C GLU A 120 19.86 -8.44 1.75
N GLY A 121 20.51 -7.46 2.39
CA GLY A 121 21.16 -6.34 1.67
C GLY A 121 20.24 -5.31 1.01
N LEU A 122 18.94 -5.31 1.36
CA LEU A 122 17.93 -4.41 0.81
C LEU A 122 18.25 -2.93 1.10
N GLN A 123 18.29 -2.09 0.06
CA GLN A 123 18.36 -0.63 0.22
C GLN A 123 16.95 -0.02 0.04
N ALA A 124 16.42 0.52 1.13
CA ALA A 124 15.19 1.32 1.10
C ALA A 124 15.38 2.58 0.24
N LYS A 125 14.44 2.84 -0.68
CA LYS A 125 14.40 4.08 -1.46
C LYS A 125 13.31 5.01 -0.93
N PRO A 126 13.65 6.26 -0.58
CA PRO A 126 12.65 7.21 -0.15
C PRO A 126 11.83 7.70 -1.35
N GLY A 127 10.60 8.13 -1.07
CA GLY A 127 9.69 8.63 -2.07
C GLY A 127 8.38 9.08 -1.45
N ILE A 128 7.70 10.00 -2.12
CA ILE A 128 6.33 10.38 -1.78
C ILE A 128 5.47 10.17 -3.01
N ALA A 129 4.29 9.61 -2.82
CA ALA A 129 3.28 9.56 -3.86
C ALA A 129 1.96 10.14 -3.38
N ARG A 130 1.26 10.78 -4.30
CA ARG A 130 -0.10 11.27 -4.14
C ARG A 130 -0.98 10.53 -5.13
N MET A 131 -2.13 10.08 -4.65
CA MET A 131 -3.14 9.43 -5.47
C MET A 131 -4.52 9.97 -5.12
N VAL A 132 -5.31 10.35 -6.13
CA VAL A 132 -6.70 10.80 -5.94
C VAL A 132 -7.63 9.71 -6.47
N VAL A 133 -8.57 9.25 -5.62
CA VAL A 133 -9.49 8.16 -5.94
C VAL A 133 -10.93 8.50 -5.60
N HIS A 134 -11.85 8.08 -6.46
CA HIS A 134 -13.29 8.37 -6.35
C HIS A 134 -14.10 7.08 -6.36
N LYS A 135 -15.09 6.95 -5.47
CA LYS A 135 -16.15 5.95 -5.58
C LYS A 135 -17.24 6.47 -6.51
N CYS A 136 -17.29 5.95 -7.73
CA CYS A 136 -18.25 6.40 -8.72
C CYS A 136 -18.61 5.29 -9.72
N GLN A 137 -19.55 5.57 -10.61
CA GLN A 137 -19.72 4.75 -11.81
C GLN A 137 -18.59 5.09 -12.78
N PRO A 138 -17.78 4.12 -13.22
CA PRO A 138 -16.68 4.39 -14.13
C PRO A 138 -17.20 4.79 -15.50
N GLN A 139 -16.49 5.70 -16.14
CA GLN A 139 -16.69 6.07 -17.54
C GLN A 139 -15.73 5.27 -18.43
N GLU A 140 -16.01 5.20 -19.72
CA GLU A 140 -15.10 4.55 -20.67
C GLU A 140 -13.70 5.18 -20.59
N GLY A 141 -12.68 4.33 -20.48
CA GLY A 141 -11.29 4.76 -20.30
C GLY A 141 -10.87 5.02 -18.85
N ASP A 142 -11.80 5.10 -17.90
CA ASP A 142 -11.46 5.25 -16.47
C ASP A 142 -10.57 4.09 -16.01
N ILE A 143 -9.59 4.41 -15.16
CA ILE A 143 -8.74 3.40 -14.52
C ILE A 143 -9.42 2.95 -13.22
N VAL A 144 -9.85 1.69 -13.20
CA VAL A 144 -10.61 1.10 -12.08
C VAL A 144 -9.70 0.21 -11.25
N LEU A 145 -9.75 0.40 -9.94
CA LEU A 145 -9.18 -0.47 -8.93
C LEU A 145 -10.27 -1.48 -8.51
N SER A 146 -10.36 -2.61 -9.20
CA SER A 146 -11.54 -3.50 -9.09
C SER A 146 -11.47 -4.49 -7.93
N ALA A 147 -10.27 -4.90 -7.54
CA ALA A 147 -10.10 -5.82 -6.43
C ALA A 147 -8.82 -5.57 -5.65
N CYS A 148 -8.93 -5.08 -4.42
CA CYS A 148 -7.85 -5.07 -3.44
C CYS A 148 -8.00 -6.24 -2.43
N SER A 149 -6.88 -6.81 -1.95
CA SER A 149 -6.86 -7.81 -0.87
C SER A 149 -5.51 -7.83 -0.13
N LEU A 150 -5.56 -8.16 1.16
CA LEU A 150 -4.40 -8.46 2.00
C LEU A 150 -4.50 -9.88 2.53
N PHE A 151 -3.56 -10.73 2.16
CA PHE A 151 -3.46 -12.09 2.71
C PHE A 151 -2.40 -12.14 3.81
N ALA A 152 -2.73 -12.78 4.92
CA ALA A 152 -1.81 -13.02 6.03
C ALA A 152 -1.51 -14.51 6.17
N LYS A 153 -0.24 -14.88 6.32
CA LYS A 153 0.18 -16.25 6.67
C LYS A 153 -0.46 -16.63 8.03
N PRO A 154 -1.32 -17.66 8.10
CA PRO A 154 -1.86 -18.14 9.38
C PRO A 154 -0.76 -18.73 10.28
N PRO A 155 -1.00 -18.84 11.60
CA PRO A 155 -0.01 -19.43 12.50
C PRO A 155 0.17 -20.92 12.21
N GLY A 156 1.29 -21.48 12.67
CA GLY A 156 1.58 -22.92 12.58
C GLY A 156 2.28 -23.37 11.29
N LEU A 157 2.62 -24.66 11.25
CA LEU A 157 3.46 -25.27 10.23
C LEU A 157 2.85 -25.20 8.81
N ARG A 158 1.52 -25.25 8.71
CA ARG A 158 0.79 -25.18 7.43
C ARG A 158 0.46 -23.76 6.97
N GLY A 159 0.89 -22.73 7.70
CA GLY A 159 0.53 -21.35 7.38
C GLY A 159 0.97 -20.91 5.99
N THR A 160 2.15 -21.36 5.53
CA THR A 160 2.64 -21.01 4.18
C THR A 160 1.79 -21.69 3.10
N GLU A 161 1.43 -22.97 3.30
CA GLU A 161 0.52 -23.68 2.39
C GLU A 161 -0.83 -22.96 2.28
N LEU A 162 -1.45 -22.62 3.40
CA LEU A 162 -2.76 -21.95 3.42
C LEU A 162 -2.71 -20.56 2.80
N LEU A 163 -1.59 -19.84 2.94
CA LEU A 163 -1.38 -18.57 2.25
C LEU A 163 -1.30 -18.77 0.74
N VAL A 164 -0.47 -19.69 0.25
CA VAL A 164 -0.31 -19.95 -1.19
C VAL A 164 -1.64 -20.38 -1.81
N ARG A 165 -2.43 -21.23 -1.14
CA ARG A 165 -3.73 -21.66 -1.65
C ARG A 165 -4.70 -20.49 -1.82
N ARG A 166 -4.94 -19.71 -0.76
CA ARG A 166 -5.84 -18.54 -0.82
C ARG A 166 -5.39 -17.50 -1.84
N TYR A 167 -4.08 -17.26 -1.91
CA TYR A 167 -3.52 -16.33 -2.89
C TYR A 167 -3.64 -16.85 -4.33
N GLY A 168 -3.37 -18.13 -4.57
CA GLY A 168 -3.54 -18.75 -5.88
C GLY A 168 -5.00 -18.78 -6.34
N GLU A 169 -5.94 -19.07 -5.43
CA GLU A 169 -7.39 -18.97 -5.69
C GLU A 169 -7.79 -17.52 -6.04
N TRP A 170 -7.25 -16.53 -5.34
CA TRP A 170 -7.50 -15.12 -5.67
C TRP A 170 -6.94 -14.75 -7.04
N LEU A 171 -5.74 -15.19 -7.40
CA LEU A 171 -5.18 -14.99 -8.74
C LEU A 171 -6.03 -15.68 -9.81
N ASP A 172 -6.54 -16.87 -9.52
CA ASP A 172 -7.41 -17.62 -10.43
C ASP A 172 -8.68 -16.82 -10.74
N VAL A 173 -9.42 -16.41 -9.70
CA VAL A 173 -10.65 -15.61 -9.84
C VAL A 173 -10.41 -14.33 -10.65
N ASN A 174 -9.32 -13.61 -10.35
CA ASN A 174 -9.03 -12.32 -10.97
C ASN A 174 -8.29 -12.41 -12.30
N SER A 175 -7.91 -13.62 -12.75
CA SER A 175 -7.36 -13.85 -14.09
C SER A 175 -8.34 -14.56 -15.02
N THR A 176 -9.29 -15.33 -14.51
CA THR A 176 -10.15 -16.21 -15.34
C THR A 176 -11.11 -15.46 -16.25
N ALA A 177 -11.56 -14.26 -15.88
CA ALA A 177 -12.39 -13.43 -16.76
C ALA A 177 -11.66 -12.97 -18.02
N HIS A 178 -10.32 -13.07 -18.06
CA HIS A 178 -9.49 -12.56 -19.13
C HIS A 178 -8.58 -13.67 -19.68
N GLN A 179 -8.52 -13.83 -21.01
CA GLN A 179 -7.64 -14.83 -21.63
C GLN A 179 -6.15 -14.60 -21.28
N SER A 180 -5.80 -13.39 -20.83
CA SER A 180 -4.50 -13.05 -20.27
C SER A 180 -4.63 -11.87 -19.31
N ALA A 181 -3.94 -11.91 -18.17
CA ALA A 181 -3.75 -10.76 -17.28
C ALA A 181 -2.26 -10.45 -17.16
N ASP A 182 -1.91 -9.17 -17.17
CA ASP A 182 -0.55 -8.72 -16.88
C ASP A 182 -0.31 -8.81 -15.37
N TRP A 183 0.86 -9.29 -14.96
CA TRP A 183 1.16 -9.49 -13.54
C TRP A 183 2.54 -8.95 -13.16
N VAL A 184 2.55 -7.95 -12.29
CA VAL A 184 3.76 -7.52 -11.59
C VAL A 184 3.85 -8.31 -10.29
N SER A 185 4.81 -9.24 -10.28
CA SER A 185 5.03 -10.11 -9.15
C SER A 185 5.57 -9.40 -7.92
N PHE A 186 5.32 -10.03 -6.79
CA PHE A 186 5.90 -9.76 -5.48
C PHE A 186 7.40 -10.06 -5.37
N SER A 187 8.09 -10.42 -6.47
CA SER A 187 9.46 -10.91 -6.47
C SER A 187 10.45 -9.86 -5.94
N ILE A 188 11.04 -10.18 -4.80
CA ILE A 188 12.24 -9.63 -4.18
C ILE A 188 13.14 -10.83 -3.87
N ALA A 189 14.47 -10.76 -4.00
CA ALA A 189 15.35 -11.92 -3.75
C ALA A 189 15.41 -12.29 -2.26
N THR A 190 14.35 -12.92 -1.79
CA THR A 190 14.20 -13.42 -0.43
C THR A 190 13.85 -14.89 -0.49
N GLY A 191 14.29 -15.66 0.50
CA GLY A 191 13.91 -17.08 0.58
C GLY A 191 12.38 -17.26 0.66
N TRP A 192 11.68 -16.27 1.21
CA TRP A 192 10.23 -16.24 1.32
C TRP A 192 9.52 -16.10 -0.04
N SER A 193 10.01 -15.21 -0.92
CA SER A 193 9.43 -15.05 -2.26
C SER A 193 9.59 -16.32 -3.09
N ALA A 194 10.76 -16.98 -3.01
CA ALA A 194 11.04 -18.22 -3.72
C ALA A 194 10.07 -19.34 -3.31
N HIS A 195 9.74 -19.48 -2.02
CA HIS A 195 8.77 -20.47 -1.55
C HIS A 195 7.34 -20.19 -2.02
N LEU A 196 6.91 -18.92 -1.99
CA LEU A 196 5.59 -18.54 -2.52
C LEU A 196 5.50 -18.82 -4.01
N TRP A 197 6.55 -18.47 -4.76
CA TRP A 197 6.65 -18.73 -6.19
C TRP A 197 6.55 -20.22 -6.50
N ALA A 198 7.36 -21.05 -5.85
CA ALA A 198 7.35 -22.50 -6.04
C ALA A 198 5.97 -23.11 -5.70
N GLY A 199 5.34 -22.64 -4.63
CA GLY A 199 4.00 -23.08 -4.24
C GLY A 199 2.95 -22.77 -5.32
N LEU A 200 2.97 -21.56 -5.89
CA LEU A 200 2.05 -21.17 -6.95
C LEU A 200 2.24 -22.01 -8.23
N PHE A 201 3.49 -22.22 -8.67
CA PHE A 201 3.76 -23.06 -9.85
C PHE A 201 3.37 -24.52 -9.63
N CYS A 202 3.50 -25.03 -8.41
CA CYS A 202 3.17 -26.40 -8.07
C CYS A 202 1.65 -26.63 -7.99
N TRP A 203 0.90 -25.72 -7.35
CA TRP A 203 -0.52 -25.93 -7.05
C TRP A 203 -1.47 -25.22 -8.01
N PHE A 204 -1.03 -24.18 -8.71
CA PHE A 204 -1.82 -23.39 -9.64
C PHE A 204 -1.15 -23.23 -11.02
N PRO A 205 -0.64 -24.31 -11.64
CA PRO A 205 0.12 -24.22 -12.89
C PRO A 205 -0.66 -23.56 -14.03
N GLU A 206 -1.97 -23.82 -14.11
CA GLU A 206 -2.85 -23.22 -15.12
C GLU A 206 -3.01 -21.72 -14.93
N VAL A 207 -3.19 -21.25 -13.68
CA VAL A 207 -3.24 -19.82 -13.35
C VAL A 207 -1.95 -19.14 -13.77
N MET A 208 -0.80 -19.73 -13.38
CA MET A 208 0.52 -19.20 -13.71
C MET A 208 0.75 -19.13 -15.22
N SER A 209 0.19 -20.06 -16.00
CA SER A 209 0.29 -20.04 -17.47
C SER A 209 -0.49 -18.92 -18.14
N ARG A 210 -1.54 -18.39 -17.48
CA ARG A 210 -2.38 -17.28 -17.99
C ARG A 210 -1.85 -15.90 -17.59
N LEU A 211 -0.99 -15.84 -16.57
CA LEU A 211 -0.38 -14.60 -16.10
C LEU A 211 0.82 -14.24 -16.96
N LYS A 212 0.75 -13.08 -17.62
CA LYS A 212 1.87 -12.50 -18.34
C LYS A 212 2.73 -11.70 -17.37
N GLN A 213 3.85 -12.27 -16.96
CA GLN A 213 4.74 -11.61 -16.01
C GLN A 213 5.34 -10.33 -16.59
N ARG A 214 5.28 -9.25 -15.81
CA ARG A 214 5.91 -7.96 -16.06
C ARG A 214 7.11 -7.77 -15.11
N PRO A 215 8.15 -7.04 -15.53
CA PRO A 215 9.31 -6.79 -14.68
C PRO A 215 8.91 -5.99 -13.44
N SER A 216 9.43 -6.36 -12.27
CA SER A 216 9.30 -5.55 -11.05
C SER A 216 10.27 -4.36 -11.11
N MET A 217 9.85 -3.20 -10.62
CA MET A 217 10.69 -2.03 -10.35
C MET A 217 11.54 -2.22 -9.09
N GLU A 218 11.12 -3.09 -8.18
CA GLU A 218 12.01 -3.57 -7.12
C GLU A 218 12.99 -4.60 -7.66
N THR A 219 14.22 -4.52 -7.16
CA THR A 219 15.30 -5.45 -7.43
C THR A 219 15.92 -5.88 -6.11
N ASP A 220 16.85 -6.83 -6.17
CA ASP A 220 17.54 -7.38 -4.99
C ASP A 220 18.26 -6.31 -4.16
N VAL A 221 18.59 -5.18 -4.78
CA VAL A 221 19.29 -4.05 -4.14
C VAL A 221 18.39 -2.84 -3.91
N CYS A 222 17.19 -2.79 -4.51
CA CYS A 222 16.33 -1.62 -4.50
C CYS A 222 14.94 -1.99 -4.01
N HIS A 223 14.61 -1.54 -2.79
CA HIS A 223 13.32 -1.78 -2.17
C HIS A 223 12.50 -0.48 -2.14
N LEU A 224 11.32 -0.53 -2.76
CA LEU A 224 10.39 0.60 -2.88
C LEU A 224 9.31 0.56 -1.78
N LEU A 225 9.32 -0.44 -0.90
CA LEU A 225 8.46 -0.47 0.30
C LEU A 225 6.97 -0.33 -0.08
N ALA A 226 6.19 0.52 0.62
CA ALA A 226 4.80 0.78 0.25
C ALA A 226 4.66 1.60 -1.05
N MET A 227 5.74 2.20 -1.57
CA MET A 227 5.75 2.92 -2.85
C MET A 227 5.82 1.99 -4.05
N LYS A 228 6.19 0.70 -3.89
CA LYS A 228 6.23 -0.28 -5.01
C LYS A 228 4.96 -0.22 -5.86
N PRO A 229 3.75 -0.51 -5.34
CA PRO A 229 2.56 -0.58 -6.19
C PRO A 229 2.28 0.72 -6.94
N VAL A 230 2.60 1.88 -6.34
CA VAL A 230 2.43 3.19 -6.97
C VAL A 230 3.40 3.37 -8.14
N HIS A 231 4.68 3.00 -7.96
CA HIS A 231 5.68 3.06 -9.02
C HIS A 231 5.32 2.14 -10.20
N GLU A 232 4.88 0.92 -9.91
CA GLU A 232 4.45 -0.04 -10.92
C GLU A 232 3.25 0.50 -11.69
N LEU A 233 2.24 1.00 -10.98
CA LEU A 233 1.06 1.59 -11.58
C LEU A 233 1.41 2.79 -12.47
N HIS A 234 2.23 3.72 -11.95
CA HIS A 234 2.69 4.87 -12.72
C HIS A 234 3.48 4.48 -13.97
N ARG A 235 4.26 3.38 -13.93
CA ARG A 235 4.98 2.87 -15.10
C ARG A 235 4.02 2.28 -16.13
N GLU A 236 3.11 1.41 -15.70
CA GLU A 236 2.21 0.68 -16.60
C GLU A 236 1.14 1.60 -17.21
N LEU A 237 0.67 2.62 -16.49
CA LEU A 237 -0.32 3.59 -16.99
C LEU A 237 0.22 4.57 -18.04
N ARG A 238 1.52 4.52 -18.37
CA ARG A 238 2.07 5.28 -19.52
C ARG A 238 1.58 4.76 -20.86
N ARG A 239 0.91 3.61 -20.88
CA ARG A 239 0.30 3.01 -22.07
C ARG A 239 -1.12 2.57 -21.70
N PRO A 240 -2.06 2.57 -22.67
CA PRO A 240 -3.37 2.00 -22.43
C PRO A 240 -3.27 0.54 -21.96
N LEU A 241 -3.99 0.20 -20.90
CA LEU A 241 -4.07 -1.17 -20.40
C LEU A 241 -4.93 -2.01 -21.35
N ALA A 242 -4.30 -2.92 -22.10
CA ALA A 242 -5.01 -3.86 -22.97
C ALA A 242 -5.65 -5.01 -22.19
N HIS A 243 -5.09 -5.34 -21.02
CA HIS A 243 -5.52 -6.40 -20.13
C HIS A 243 -5.52 -5.86 -18.69
N PRO A 244 -6.24 -6.50 -17.76
CA PRO A 244 -6.07 -6.18 -16.34
C PRO A 244 -4.63 -6.38 -15.91
N LEU A 245 -4.19 -5.48 -15.04
CA LEU A 245 -2.91 -5.48 -14.39
C LEU A 245 -3.11 -5.92 -12.94
N ILE A 246 -2.47 -7.02 -12.56
CA ILE A 246 -2.39 -7.50 -11.20
C ILE A 246 -1.04 -7.03 -10.63
N ILE A 247 -1.07 -6.29 -9.52
CA ILE A 247 0.15 -5.87 -8.80
C ILE A 247 0.15 -6.52 -7.43
N THR A 248 1.29 -7.12 -7.07
CA THR A 248 1.44 -7.83 -5.80
C THR A 248 2.72 -7.44 -5.07
N THR A 249 2.65 -7.38 -3.75
CA THR A 249 3.78 -7.01 -2.87
C THR A 249 3.88 -7.97 -1.69
N LEU A 250 5.08 -8.41 -1.35
CA LEU A 250 5.34 -9.06 -0.06
C LEU A 250 5.55 -8.00 1.01
N ALA A 251 4.96 -8.22 2.16
CA ALA A 251 5.18 -7.39 3.33
C ALA A 251 5.61 -8.22 4.53
N ALA A 252 6.27 -7.53 5.47
CA ALA A 252 6.71 -8.09 6.74
C ALA A 252 5.56 -8.83 7.46
N GLY A 253 5.93 -9.82 8.28
CA GLY A 253 4.95 -10.65 8.98
C GLY A 253 4.40 -11.82 8.15
N GLY A 254 4.77 -11.95 6.88
CA GLY A 254 4.32 -13.02 5.99
C GLY A 254 3.02 -12.66 5.29
N ARG A 255 2.93 -11.43 4.75
CA ARG A 255 1.73 -10.93 4.09
C ARG A 255 1.93 -10.70 2.60
N VAL A 256 0.83 -10.75 1.86
CA VAL A 256 0.77 -10.45 0.43
C VAL A 256 -0.33 -9.42 0.20
N GLY A 257 0.06 -8.23 -0.28
CA GLY A 257 -0.88 -7.23 -0.80
C GLY A 257 -1.12 -7.47 -2.28
N CYS A 258 -2.39 -7.40 -2.70
CA CYS A 258 -2.82 -7.64 -4.07
C CYS A 258 -3.80 -6.57 -4.52
N ILE A 259 -3.65 -6.08 -5.75
CA ILE A 259 -4.61 -5.20 -6.42
C ILE A 259 -4.80 -5.64 -7.87
N VAL A 260 -6.04 -5.53 -8.37
CA VAL A 260 -6.37 -5.61 -9.80
C VAL A 260 -6.72 -4.22 -10.29
N VAL A 261 -6.12 -3.84 -11.41
CA VAL A 261 -6.32 -2.57 -12.08
C VAL A 261 -6.68 -2.83 -13.53
N HIS A 262 -7.69 -2.15 -14.06
CA HIS A 262 -8.03 -2.24 -15.47
C HIS A 262 -8.55 -0.91 -16.01
N SER A 263 -8.53 -0.76 -17.34
CA SER A 263 -9.30 0.30 -17.99
C SER A 263 -10.75 -0.15 -18.13
N HIS A 264 -11.71 0.72 -17.83
CA HIS A 264 -13.11 0.43 -18.00
C HIS A 264 -13.48 0.51 -19.49
N ILE A 265 -13.97 -0.61 -20.03
CA ILE A 265 -14.57 -0.71 -21.36
C ILE A 265 -16.04 -1.05 -21.08
N SER A 266 -16.96 -0.25 -21.63
CA SER A 266 -18.42 -0.20 -21.36
C SER A 266 -19.16 -1.55 -21.16
N PRO A 267 -20.40 -1.52 -20.66
CA PRO A 267 -20.83 -2.00 -19.36
C PRO A 267 -21.15 -3.50 -19.37
N ALA A 268 -20.13 -4.35 -19.39
CA ALA A 268 -20.34 -5.76 -19.14
C ALA A 268 -19.32 -6.24 -18.12
N GLU A 269 -19.50 -5.89 -16.84
CA GLU A 269 -18.93 -6.75 -15.80
C GLU A 269 -19.54 -6.54 -14.42
N ALA A 270 -19.52 -7.67 -13.70
CA ALA A 270 -20.36 -8.01 -12.58
C ALA A 270 -20.01 -7.23 -11.30
N ALA A 271 -21.04 -7.05 -10.47
CA ALA A 271 -20.86 -6.58 -9.10
C ALA A 271 -19.90 -7.52 -8.36
N SER A 272 -18.84 -6.98 -7.76
CA SER A 272 -18.03 -7.73 -6.82
C SER A 272 -18.83 -7.95 -5.53
N GLU A 273 -18.66 -9.12 -4.91
CA GLU A 273 -19.28 -9.38 -3.61
C GLU A 273 -18.71 -8.43 -2.54
N PRO A 274 -19.51 -8.05 -1.53
CA PRO A 274 -19.02 -7.25 -0.42
C PRO A 274 -17.90 -7.99 0.32
N LYS A 275 -16.69 -7.42 0.33
CA LYS A 275 -15.58 -8.03 1.06
C LYS A 275 -15.67 -7.69 2.55
N VAL A 276 -15.20 -8.60 3.40
CA VAL A 276 -15.11 -8.36 4.85
C VAL A 276 -13.76 -7.74 5.16
N TYR A 277 -13.79 -6.52 5.71
CA TYR A 277 -12.61 -5.76 6.14
C TYR A 277 -12.66 -5.55 7.66
N ARG A 278 -11.51 -5.59 8.34
CA ARG A 278 -11.45 -5.39 9.81
C ARG A 278 -10.24 -4.54 10.19
N PRO A 279 -10.38 -3.20 10.29
CA PRO A 279 -9.30 -2.37 10.81
C PRO A 279 -9.01 -2.70 12.28
N VAL A 280 -7.74 -2.66 12.65
CA VAL A 280 -7.26 -2.66 14.04
C VAL A 280 -7.00 -1.21 14.41
N LEU A 281 -7.82 -0.65 15.30
CA LEU A 281 -7.65 0.73 15.75
C LEU A 281 -6.41 0.83 16.64
N VAL A 282 -5.51 1.75 16.28
CA VAL A 282 -4.30 2.05 17.05
C VAL A 282 -4.36 3.50 17.51
N PRO A 283 -4.20 3.77 18.82
CA PRO A 283 -4.12 5.14 19.30
C PRO A 283 -2.86 5.85 18.79
N PRO A 284 -2.91 7.18 18.56
CA PRO A 284 -1.72 7.94 18.21
C PRO A 284 -0.76 7.95 19.40
N HIS A 285 0.36 7.25 19.28
CA HIS A 285 1.38 7.17 20.33
C HIS A 285 2.77 7.47 19.77
N PRO A 286 3.65 8.11 20.57
CA PRO A 286 5.03 8.35 20.17
C PRO A 286 5.73 7.01 19.91
N ILE A 287 6.37 6.89 18.75
CA ILE A 287 7.14 5.69 18.42
C ILE A 287 8.53 5.89 18.99
N ARG A 288 9.02 4.87 19.70
CA ARG A 288 10.34 4.88 20.30
C ARG A 288 11.34 4.20 19.37
N ASN A 289 12.51 4.82 19.20
CA ASN A 289 13.60 4.26 18.43
C ASN A 289 14.01 2.89 18.97
N GLY A 290 14.35 1.97 18.06
CA GLY A 290 14.73 0.59 18.38
C GLY A 290 13.59 -0.35 18.80
N TYR A 291 12.34 0.10 18.88
CA TYR A 291 11.19 -0.78 19.17
C TYR A 291 10.67 -1.47 17.91
N MET A 292 10.22 -2.71 18.09
CA MET A 292 9.59 -3.45 17.01
C MET A 292 8.34 -2.73 16.50
N PRO A 293 8.13 -2.67 15.18
CA PRO A 293 6.89 -2.18 14.57
C PRO A 293 5.65 -2.97 15.02
N ASP A 294 4.49 -2.32 15.09
CA ASP A 294 3.23 -2.92 15.54
C ASP A 294 2.77 -4.09 14.65
N TYR A 295 3.11 -4.07 13.36
CA TYR A 295 2.81 -5.20 12.46
C TYR A 295 3.56 -6.50 12.78
N CYS A 296 4.55 -6.44 13.68
CA CYS A 296 5.22 -7.61 14.21
C CYS A 296 4.51 -8.20 15.44
N ASP A 297 3.53 -7.50 16.03
CA ASP A 297 2.77 -8.00 17.17
C ASP A 297 2.00 -9.29 16.77
N PRO A 298 2.24 -10.42 17.47
CA PRO A 298 1.56 -11.67 17.22
C PRO A 298 0.03 -11.59 17.24
N GLN A 299 -0.56 -10.65 17.98
CA GLN A 299 -2.01 -10.50 18.10
C GLN A 299 -2.66 -10.09 16.76
N TYR A 300 -1.93 -9.37 15.91
CA TYR A 300 -2.46 -8.77 14.69
C TYR A 300 -1.91 -9.40 13.41
N ARG A 301 -1.07 -10.44 13.53
CA ARG A 301 -0.28 -11.01 12.43
C ARG A 301 -1.03 -11.93 11.46
N TYR A 302 -2.20 -12.45 11.85
CA TYR A 302 -2.69 -13.70 11.29
C TYR A 302 -4.02 -13.65 10.52
N ALA A 303 -4.60 -12.48 10.32
CA ALA A 303 -5.88 -12.36 9.63
C ALA A 303 -5.77 -11.54 8.34
N ASP A 304 -6.51 -12.00 7.33
CA ASP A 304 -6.65 -11.33 6.05
C ASP A 304 -7.42 -10.01 6.22
N ASN A 305 -7.10 -9.04 5.35
CA ASN A 305 -7.75 -7.72 5.34
C ASN A 305 -7.78 -7.00 6.70
N GLN A 306 -6.83 -7.34 7.59
CA GLN A 306 -6.52 -6.58 8.79
C GLN A 306 -5.31 -5.68 8.57
N TYR A 307 -5.43 -4.46 9.06
CA TYR A 307 -4.43 -3.41 8.98
C TYR A 307 -4.60 -2.49 10.18
N PHE A 308 -3.56 -1.72 10.49
CA PHE A 308 -3.62 -0.73 11.57
C PHE A 308 -4.18 0.58 11.04
N LEU A 309 -5.11 1.17 11.79
CA LEU A 309 -5.74 2.45 11.47
C LEU A 309 -5.58 3.37 12.68
N THR A 310 -4.92 4.51 12.46
CA THR A 310 -4.80 5.60 13.42
C THR A 310 -5.60 6.78 12.88
N GLU A 311 -6.70 7.15 13.53
CA GLU A 311 -7.42 8.38 13.20
C GLU A 311 -6.58 9.59 13.64
N LEU A 312 -6.40 10.56 12.75
CA LEU A 312 -5.60 11.76 13.03
C LEU A 312 -6.56 12.91 13.34
N SER A 313 -6.52 13.38 14.59
CA SER A 313 -7.25 14.59 14.96
C SER A 313 -6.50 15.84 14.48
N SER A 314 -7.19 16.99 14.45
CA SER A 314 -6.52 18.26 14.13
C SER A 314 -5.41 18.63 15.11
N ASN A 315 -5.45 18.10 16.33
CA ASN A 315 -4.41 18.33 17.34
C ASN A 315 -3.19 17.42 17.11
N ASP A 316 -3.38 16.26 16.49
CA ASP A 316 -2.27 15.35 16.14
C ASP A 316 -1.46 15.84 14.93
N LEU A 317 -1.97 16.84 14.21
CA LEU A 317 -1.25 17.54 13.15
C LEU A 317 -0.40 18.71 13.68
N ASP A 318 -0.56 19.06 14.96
CA ASP A 318 0.12 20.18 15.63
C ASP A 318 1.14 19.65 16.66
N LEU A 319 1.94 18.65 16.25
CA LEU A 319 2.98 18.00 17.06
C LEU A 319 4.22 18.89 17.28
N SER A 320 4.03 20.19 17.54
CA SER A 320 5.12 21.12 17.90
C SER A 320 5.66 20.89 19.32
N VAL A 321 5.35 19.76 19.96
CA VAL A 321 5.93 19.41 21.26
C VAL A 321 7.40 19.08 21.03
N PRO A 322 8.35 19.84 21.62
CA PRO A 322 9.76 19.53 21.48
C PRO A 322 9.99 18.13 22.02
N LEU A 323 10.42 17.19 21.16
CA LEU A 323 11.08 15.98 21.62
C LEU A 323 12.32 16.47 22.37
N HIS A 324 12.24 16.47 23.71
CA HIS A 324 13.41 16.60 24.54
C HIS A 324 14.38 15.49 24.11
N MET A 325 15.48 15.90 23.46
CA MET A 325 16.60 15.01 23.24
C MET A 325 17.18 14.70 24.62
N GLU A 326 16.85 13.51 25.14
CA GLU A 326 17.71 12.80 26.09
C GLU A 326 18.68 11.91 25.32
#